data_AF-A0AAW5YXV5-F1
#
_entry.id   AF-A0AAW5YXV5-F1
#
_cell.length_a   1.000
_cell.length_b   1.000
_cell.length_c   1.000
_cell.angle_alpha   90.00
_cell.angle_beta   90.00
_cell.angle_gamma   90.00
#
_symmetry.space_group_name_H-M   'P 1'
#
loop_
_entity.id
_entity.type
_entity.pdbx_description
1 polymer ?
#
loop_
_entity_poly.entity_id
_entity_poly.type
_entity_poly.pdbx_seq_one_letter_code
_entity_poly.pdbx_strand_id
1 'polypeptide(L)'
;GTLSGNPIAMAAGFACLNEVAQPGVHETLDELTTRLAEGLLEAAEEAGIPLVVNHVGGMFGIFFTDAESVTCYQDVMACDVERFKRFFHMM
;
A
#
# COMPACT_ATOMS: atom_id res chain seq x y z
N GLY A 1 0.81 -12.13 28.34
CA GLY A 1 1.22 -10.88 29.02
C GLY A 1 0.00 -10.20 29.59
N THR A 2 0.16 -9.22 30.48
CA THR A 2 -0.93 -8.57 31.25
C THR A 2 -2.09 -8.01 30.42
N LEU A 3 -1.83 -7.61 29.16
CA LEU A 3 -2.84 -7.05 28.26
C LEU A 3 -3.46 -8.08 27.29
N SER A 4 -2.96 -9.32 27.30
CA SER A 4 -3.52 -10.38 26.46
C SER A 4 -4.94 -10.69 26.91
N GLY A 5 -5.93 -10.40 26.05
CA GLY A 5 -7.35 -10.61 26.37
C GLY A 5 -8.02 -9.47 27.13
N ASN A 6 -7.45 -8.25 27.14
CA ASN A 6 -8.14 -7.08 27.67
C ASN A 6 -9.53 -6.94 26.98
N PRO A 7 -10.64 -6.82 27.75
CA PRO A 7 -11.99 -6.73 27.20
C PRO A 7 -12.17 -5.66 26.12
N ILE A 8 -11.46 -4.52 26.22
CA ILE A 8 -11.52 -3.45 25.22
C ILE A 8 -10.94 -3.93 23.88
N ALA A 9 -9.75 -4.55 23.91
CA ALA A 9 -9.10 -5.07 22.71
C ALA A 9 -9.89 -6.23 22.10
N MET A 10 -10.50 -7.08 22.93
CA MET A 10 -11.34 -8.19 22.46
C MET A 10 -12.62 -7.70 21.80
N ALA A 11 -13.32 -6.74 22.41
CA ALA A 11 -14.53 -6.16 21.83
C ALA A 11 -14.25 -5.41 20.52
N ALA A 12 -13.20 -4.59 20.48
CA ALA A 12 -12.80 -3.87 19.27
C ALA A 12 -12.33 -4.83 18.16
N GLY A 13 -11.54 -5.85 18.50
CA GLY A 13 -11.07 -6.86 17.54
C GLY A 13 -12.23 -7.68 16.98
N PHE A 14 -13.17 -8.11 17.83
CA PHE A 14 -14.34 -8.87 17.38
C PHE A 14 -15.23 -8.04 16.45
N ALA A 15 -15.51 -6.78 16.80
CA ALA A 15 -16.27 -5.87 15.93
C ALA A 15 -15.56 -5.66 14.59
N CYS A 16 -14.26 -5.34 14.61
CA CYS A 16 -13.45 -5.15 13.40
C CYS A 16 -13.48 -6.39 12.49
N LEU A 17 -13.25 -7.59 13.05
CA LEU A 17 -13.25 -8.84 12.29
C LEU A 17 -14.62 -9.14 11.67
N ASN A 18 -15.73 -8.85 12.36
CA ASN A 18 -17.06 -9.05 11.80
C ASN A 18 -17.37 -8.09 10.64
N GLU A 19 -16.88 -6.85 10.70
CA GLU A 19 -17.06 -5.88 9.62
C GLU A 19 -16.20 -6.23 8.41
N VAL A 20 -14.92 -6.58 8.59
CA VAL A 20 -14.05 -6.94 7.46
C VAL A 20 -14.41 -8.29 6.84
N ALA A 21 -15.07 -9.18 7.59
CA ALA A 21 -15.56 -10.46 7.08
C ALA A 21 -16.87 -10.36 6.29
N GLN A 22 -17.49 -9.16 6.19
CA GLN A 22 -18.67 -9.00 5.35
C GLN A 22 -18.33 -9.32 3.88
N PRO A 23 -19.22 -10.01 3.15
CA PRO A 23 -19.00 -10.30 1.74
C PRO A 23 -18.78 -9.02 0.92
N GLY A 24 -17.79 -9.03 0.02
CA GLY A 24 -17.52 -7.89 -0.87
C GLY A 24 -16.55 -6.85 -0.31
N VAL A 25 -16.20 -6.90 0.98
CA VAL A 25 -15.29 -5.90 1.58
C VAL A 25 -13.89 -5.98 1.00
N HIS A 26 -13.33 -7.19 0.89
CA HIS A 26 -11.98 -7.38 0.35
C HIS A 26 -11.93 -7.12 -1.16
N GLU A 27 -12.98 -7.49 -1.89
CA GLU A 27 -13.13 -7.23 -3.32
C GLU A 27 -13.19 -5.72 -3.59
N THR A 28 -14.02 -4.98 -2.83
CA THR A 28 -14.10 -3.52 -2.94
C THR A 28 -12.76 -2.87 -2.60
N LEU A 29 -12.06 -3.37 -1.58
CA LEU A 29 -10.76 -2.85 -1.18
C LEU A 29 -9.69 -3.07 -2.27
N ASP A 30 -9.70 -4.23 -2.91
CA ASP A 30 -8.80 -4.54 -4.03
C ASP A 30 -9.08 -3.61 -5.22
N GLU A 31 -10.35 -3.48 -5.64
CA GLU A 31 -10.75 -2.57 -6.73
C GLU A 31 -10.33 -1.12 -6.48
N LEU A 32 -10.51 -0.61 -5.26
CA LEU A 32 -10.11 0.74 -4.89
C LEU A 32 -8.58 0.91 -4.93
N THR A 33 -7.85 -0.09 -4.48
CA THR A 33 -6.39 -0.05 -4.43
C THR A 33 -5.77 -0.19 -5.81
N THR A 34 -6.33 -1.04 -6.68
CA THR A 34 -5.95 -1.13 -8.09
C THR A 34 -6.15 0.20 -8.80
N ARG A 35 -7.31 0.83 -8.63
CA ARG A 35 -7.58 2.17 -9.21
C ARG A 35 -6.59 3.22 -8.73
N LEU A 36 -6.22 3.19 -7.45
CA LEU A 36 -5.21 4.08 -6.89
C LEU A 36 -3.83 3.81 -7.50
N ALA A 37 -3.42 2.54 -7.59
CA ALA A 37 -2.13 2.14 -8.11
C ALA A 37 -1.96 2.51 -9.59
N GLU A 38 -2.98 2.24 -10.41
CA GLU A 38 -3.02 2.62 -11.82
C GLU A 38 -2.97 4.14 -11.99
N GLY A 39 -3.78 4.89 -11.23
CA GLY A 39 -3.77 6.35 -11.29
C GLY A 39 -2.43 6.99 -10.89
N LEU A 40 -1.70 6.37 -9.95
CA LEU A 40 -0.35 6.80 -9.59
C LEU A 40 0.67 6.53 -10.71
N LEU A 41 0.55 5.39 -11.40
CA LEU A 41 1.39 5.06 -12.56
C LEU A 41 1.13 6.05 -13.71
N GLU A 42 -0.14 6.27 -14.07
CA GLU A 42 -0.53 7.22 -15.12
C GLU A 42 0.01 8.63 -14.83
N ALA A 43 -0.17 9.14 -13.60
CA ALA A 43 0.33 10.46 -13.22
C ALA A 43 1.87 10.56 -13.29
N ALA A 44 2.59 9.48 -12.99
CA ALA A 44 4.03 9.43 -13.09
C ALA A 44 4.50 9.42 -14.55
N GLU A 45 3.82 8.66 -15.41
CA GLU A 45 4.06 8.63 -16.86
C GLU A 45 3.86 10.01 -17.50
N GLU A 46 2.75 10.70 -17.18
CA GLU A 46 2.48 12.05 -17.66
C GLU A 46 3.54 13.06 -17.22
N ALA A 47 4.10 12.89 -16.02
CA ALA A 47 5.18 13.71 -15.48
C ALA A 47 6.58 13.32 -15.99
N GLY A 48 6.71 12.22 -16.74
CA GLY A 48 8.00 11.68 -17.18
C GLY A 48 8.87 11.19 -16.01
N ILE A 49 8.24 10.66 -14.95
CA ILE A 49 8.89 10.18 -13.74
C ILE A 49 8.87 8.65 -13.73
N PRO A 50 10.04 7.98 -13.77
CA PRO A 50 10.13 6.53 -13.59
C PRO A 50 9.60 6.11 -12.21
N LEU A 51 8.58 5.24 -12.23
CA LEU A 51 7.87 4.78 -11.05
C LEU A 51 7.42 3.32 -11.25
N VAL A 52 7.65 2.49 -10.25
CA VAL A 52 7.02 1.17 -10.11
C VAL A 52 6.02 1.23 -8.96
N VAL A 53 4.83 0.68 -9.18
CA VAL A 53 3.80 0.53 -8.14
C VAL A 53 3.43 -0.94 -7.99
N ASN A 54 3.65 -1.49 -6.80
CA ASN A 54 3.20 -2.83 -6.47
C ASN A 54 1.97 -2.73 -5.59
N HIS A 55 0.96 -3.58 -5.81
CA HIS A 55 -0.21 -3.66 -4.95
C HIS A 55 -0.76 -5.10 -4.85
N VAL A 56 -1.47 -5.38 -3.75
CA VAL A 56 -2.21 -6.62 -3.51
C VAL A 56 -3.29 -6.38 -2.46
N GLY A 57 -4.57 -6.63 -2.79
CA GLY A 57 -5.67 -6.27 -1.90
C GLY A 57 -5.60 -4.79 -1.53
N GLY A 58 -5.68 -4.49 -0.23
CA GLY A 58 -5.57 -3.11 0.29
C GLY A 58 -4.15 -2.56 0.44
N MET A 59 -3.11 -3.32 0.11
CA MET A 59 -1.72 -2.89 0.28
C MET A 59 -1.16 -2.41 -1.05
N PHE A 60 -0.45 -1.28 -1.02
CA PHE A 60 0.30 -0.79 -2.16
C PHE A 60 1.61 -0.15 -1.71
N GLY A 61 2.56 -0.06 -2.64
CA GLY A 61 3.85 0.56 -2.43
C GLY A 61 4.35 1.20 -3.72
N ILE A 62 4.97 2.37 -3.58
CA ILE A 62 5.53 3.16 -4.68
C ILE A 62 7.06 3.12 -4.61
N PHE A 63 7.71 2.96 -5.76
CA PHE A 63 9.15 2.84 -5.86
C PHE A 63 9.64 3.71 -7.02
N PHE A 64 10.34 4.81 -6.71
CA PHE A 64 10.97 5.63 -7.73
C PHE A 64 12.23 4.94 -8.24
N THR A 65 12.19 4.43 -9.46
CA THR A 65 13.28 3.65 -10.06
C THR A 65 13.11 3.58 -11.57
N ASP A 66 14.22 3.45 -12.30
CA ASP A 66 14.25 3.16 -13.74
C ASP A 66 14.09 1.66 -14.04
N ALA A 67 14.09 0.80 -13.02
CA ALA A 67 13.88 -0.63 -13.19
C ALA A 67 12.43 -0.93 -13.59
N GLU A 68 12.23 -1.94 -14.44
CA GLU A 68 10.89 -2.36 -14.88
C GLU A 68 10.04 -2.97 -13.74
N SER A 69 10.68 -3.54 -12.71
CA SER A 69 9.98 -4.15 -11.58
C SER A 69 10.81 -4.12 -10.30
N VAL A 70 10.12 -4.24 -9.16
CA VAL A 70 10.70 -4.35 -7.81
C VAL A 70 10.11 -5.58 -7.16
N THR A 71 10.91 -6.63 -6.97
CA THR A 71 10.41 -7.94 -6.51
C THR A 71 11.15 -8.49 -5.30
N CYS A 72 12.29 -7.90 -4.96
CA CYS A 72 13.06 -8.28 -3.79
C CYS A 72 13.58 -7.07 -3.02
N TYR A 73 14.12 -7.34 -1.82
CA TYR A 73 14.69 -6.30 -0.97
C TYR A 73 15.84 -5.53 -1.65
N GLN A 74 16.66 -6.21 -2.46
CA GLN A 74 17.77 -5.55 -3.15
C GLN A 74 17.28 -4.51 -4.16
N ASP A 75 16.17 -4.78 -4.86
CA ASP A 75 15.55 -3.84 -5.79
C ASP A 75 15.06 -2.58 -5.05
N VAL A 76 14.43 -2.76 -3.88
CA VAL A 76 13.97 -1.66 -3.02
C VAL A 76 15.15 -0.80 -2.58
N MET A 77 16.25 -1.42 -2.18
CA MET A 77 17.46 -0.72 -1.74
C MET A 77 18.15 0.07 -2.86
N ALA A 78 17.89 -0.29 -4.13
CA ALA A 78 18.42 0.42 -5.30
C ALA A 78 17.53 1.59 -5.76
N CYS A 79 16.34 1.75 -5.19
CA CYS A 79 15.40 2.82 -5.55
C CYS A 79 15.88 4.21 -5.09
N ASP A 80 15.34 5.27 -5.69
CA ASP A 80 15.62 6.66 -5.32
C ASP A 80 14.89 7.04 -4.01
N VAL A 81 15.60 6.78 -2.91
CA VAL A 81 15.12 7.07 -1.55
C VAL A 81 14.97 8.59 -1.31
N GLU A 82 15.78 9.44 -1.93
CA GLU A 82 15.70 10.89 -1.71
C GLU A 82 14.48 11.49 -2.41
N ARG A 83 14.16 11.03 -3.62
CA ARG A 83 12.89 11.39 -4.28
C ARG A 83 11.70 10.87 -3.49
N PHE A 84 11.73 9.62 -3.01
CA PHE A 84 10.68 9.07 -2.14
C PHE A 84 10.47 9.93 -0.89
N LYS A 85 11.55 10.29 -0.18
CA LYS A 85 11.47 11.17 1.00
C LYS A 85 10.82 12.50 0.64
N ARG A 86 11.26 13.15 -0.43
CA ARG A 86 10.68 14.44 -0.86
C ARG A 86 9.19 14.32 -1.16
N PHE A 87 8.79 13.28 -1.90
CA PHE A 87 7.40 13.01 -2.21
C PHE A 87 6.57 12.79 -0.94
N PHE A 88 7.04 11.93 -0.03
CA PHE A 88 6.35 11.62 1.22
C PHE A 88 6.12 12.85 2.12
N HIS A 89 7.06 13.79 2.17
CA HIS A 89 6.90 15.01 2.99
C HIS A 89 6.05 16.11 2.33
N MET A 90 5.72 15.96 1.04
CA MET A 90 4.84 16.89 0.31
C MET A 90 3.40 16.39 0.20
N MET A 91 3.12 15.17 0.67
CA MET A 91 1.82 14.53 0.70
C MET A 91 1.11 14.82 2.03
#